data_AF-A0A9E1ZEB5-F1
#
_entry.id   AF-A0A9E1ZEB5-F1
#
_cell.length_a   1.000
_cell.length_b   1.000
_cell.length_c   1.000
_cell.angle_alpha   90.00
_cell.angle_beta   90.00
_cell.angle_gamma   90.00
#
_symmetry.space_group_name_H-M   'P 1'
#
loop_
_entity.id
_entity.type
_entity.pdbx_description
1 polymer ?
#
loop_
_entity_poly.entity_id
_entity_poly.type
_entity_poly.pdbx_seq_one_letter_code
_entity_poly.pdbx_strand_id
1 'polypeptide(L)'
;LNLNRAQQPRLLGAKPEQLKGRFTFASTLDGLDPSDNPWALLETARESLGLGDDIVPAIADQSVMMWALGMKMLGDTIDYTDEHGNAFKVKFVGQLVDSILQGSLIIAESDFIRRFPSESGYRVFLVDAPAGKTDAVSSELSAALANHGFECVRATQRLGELNAVQNTYLNTFQVLGGLGLLLGSLGLGVVVMRNVQERKSELALLRAIGFEKRTIKRFVLGEYLGLLIGGLLIGTVSAGLAVLPTVLSPTTDVPYALLGATLGSVLLLAGLWTWIATNLSLRGNLLEGFRGD
;
A
#
# COMPACT_ATOMS: atom_id res chain seq x y z
N LEU A 1 -4.65 -17.31 -17.38
CA LEU A 1 -4.47 -16.57 -18.64
C LEU A 1 -5.41 -15.37 -18.60
N ASN A 2 -4.90 -14.13 -18.55
CA ASN A 2 -5.73 -12.93 -18.41
C ASN A 2 -6.06 -12.36 -19.80
N LEU A 3 -7.30 -12.54 -20.25
CA LEU A 3 -7.77 -12.18 -21.60
C LEU A 3 -7.94 -10.66 -21.81
N ASN A 4 -7.83 -9.85 -20.76
CA ASN A 4 -7.98 -8.38 -20.78
C ASN A 4 -6.65 -7.62 -20.55
N ARG A 5 -5.48 -8.25 -20.73
CA ARG A 5 -4.22 -7.50 -20.71
C ARG A 5 -4.18 -6.57 -21.93
N ALA A 6 -4.16 -5.26 -21.70
CA ALA A 6 -3.76 -4.29 -22.72
C ALA A 6 -2.34 -4.67 -23.16
N GLN A 7 -2.22 -5.28 -24.34
CA GLN A 7 -0.94 -5.82 -24.80
C GLN A 7 0.07 -4.71 -25.13
N GLN A 8 -0.40 -3.49 -25.37
CA GLN A 8 0.40 -2.32 -25.67
C GLN A 8 -0.19 -1.09 -24.95
N PRO A 9 0.45 -0.61 -23.88
CA PRO A 9 0.08 0.66 -23.25
C PRO A 9 0.22 1.83 -24.24
N ARG A 10 -0.39 2.97 -23.92
CA ARG A 10 -0.29 4.16 -24.76
C ARG A 10 1.12 4.76 -24.66
N LEU A 11 1.69 5.19 -25.78
CA LEU A 11 2.92 5.99 -25.77
C LEU A 11 2.59 7.48 -25.60
N LEU A 12 3.35 8.16 -24.73
CA LEU A 12 3.33 9.61 -24.58
C LEU A 12 4.73 10.15 -24.82
N GLY A 13 4.85 11.07 -25.79
CA GLY A 13 6.05 11.86 -25.98
C GLY A 13 6.11 13.00 -24.96
N ALA A 14 7.23 13.14 -24.26
CA ALA A 14 7.45 14.23 -23.32
C ALA A 14 8.84 14.85 -23.51
N LYS A 15 8.94 16.14 -23.18
CA LYS A 15 10.22 16.86 -23.09
C LYS A 15 10.80 16.66 -21.68
N PRO A 16 11.98 16.03 -21.53
CA PRO A 16 12.59 15.82 -20.22
C PRO A 16 12.70 17.07 -19.34
N GLU A 17 12.99 18.22 -19.96
CA GLU A 17 13.15 19.49 -19.25
C GLU A 17 11.85 20.01 -18.61
N GLN A 18 10.69 19.71 -19.21
CA GLN A 18 9.39 20.13 -18.65
C GLN A 18 8.97 19.28 -17.44
N LEU A 19 9.57 18.10 -17.29
CA LEU A 19 9.29 17.17 -16.20
C LEU A 19 10.36 17.22 -15.10
N LYS A 20 11.38 18.08 -15.24
CA LYS A 20 12.45 18.23 -14.25
C LYS A 20 11.88 18.55 -12.86
N GLY A 21 12.30 17.78 -11.86
CA GLY A 21 11.84 17.92 -10.47
C GLY A 21 10.38 17.50 -10.24
N ARG A 22 9.73 16.87 -11.23
CA ARG A 22 8.38 16.31 -11.11
C ARG A 22 8.45 14.79 -11.04
N PHE A 23 7.49 14.22 -10.31
CA PHE A 23 7.35 12.78 -10.07
C PHE A 23 8.49 12.18 -9.24
N THR A 24 8.21 11.05 -8.59
CA THR A 24 9.18 10.30 -7.79
C THR A 24 9.60 9.07 -8.57
N PHE A 25 10.91 8.86 -8.71
CA PHE A 25 11.47 7.66 -9.34
C PHE A 25 11.70 6.57 -8.29
N ALA A 26 11.25 5.36 -8.61
CA ALA A 26 11.49 4.18 -7.78
C ALA A 26 12.89 3.61 -8.02
N SER A 27 13.28 3.49 -9.29
CA SER A 27 14.58 2.96 -9.72
C SER A 27 14.88 3.33 -11.17
N THR A 28 16.16 3.27 -11.53
CA THR A 28 16.67 3.44 -12.89
C THR A 28 17.53 2.25 -13.27
N LEU A 29 17.65 1.95 -14.57
CA LEU A 29 18.44 0.82 -15.05
C LEU A 29 19.93 1.01 -14.69
N ASP A 30 20.57 -0.07 -14.25
CA ASP A 30 21.99 -0.07 -13.90
C ASP A 30 22.87 0.39 -15.08
N GLY A 31 23.91 1.16 -14.76
CA GLY A 31 24.80 1.75 -15.76
C GLY A 31 24.31 3.06 -16.38
N LEU A 32 23.17 3.57 -15.94
CA LEU A 32 22.70 4.91 -16.25
C LEU A 32 22.98 5.87 -15.09
N ASP A 33 23.47 7.07 -15.40
CA ASP A 33 23.58 8.15 -14.44
C ASP A 33 22.36 9.08 -14.60
N PRO A 34 21.39 9.05 -13.67
CA PRO A 34 20.21 9.91 -13.74
C PRO A 34 20.53 11.41 -13.61
N SER A 35 21.76 11.80 -13.21
CA SER A 35 22.14 13.20 -12.96
C SER A 35 21.13 13.93 -12.05
N ASP A 36 21.05 15.26 -12.11
CA ASP A 36 20.03 16.06 -11.41
C ASP A 36 18.62 15.93 -12.01
N ASN A 37 18.49 15.34 -13.21
CA ASN A 37 17.20 15.16 -13.89
C ASN A 37 17.02 13.73 -14.42
N PRO A 38 16.37 12.83 -13.67
CA PRO A 38 16.15 11.45 -14.11
C PRO A 38 15.37 11.32 -15.43
N TRP A 39 14.58 12.33 -15.81
CA TRP A 39 13.88 12.34 -17.10
C TRP A 39 14.83 12.46 -18.30
N ALA A 40 16.04 12.99 -18.11
CA ALA A 40 17.06 13.10 -19.17
C ALA A 40 17.47 11.72 -19.72
N LEU A 41 17.26 10.66 -18.96
CA LEU A 41 17.49 9.27 -19.39
C LEU A 41 16.70 8.89 -20.65
N LEU A 42 15.58 9.56 -20.94
CA LEU A 42 14.84 9.33 -22.19
C LEU A 42 15.67 9.67 -23.43
N GLU A 43 16.62 10.60 -23.32
CA GLU A 43 17.48 11.05 -24.42
C GLU A 43 18.89 10.45 -24.30
N THR A 44 19.47 10.42 -23.10
CA THR A 44 20.86 10.00 -22.89
C THR A 44 21.04 8.49 -22.86
N ALA A 45 20.05 7.72 -22.43
CA ALA A 45 20.21 6.27 -22.24
C ALA A 45 20.51 5.53 -23.54
N ARG A 46 20.09 6.07 -24.70
CA ARG A 46 20.46 5.51 -26.01
C ARG A 46 21.97 5.48 -26.21
N GLU A 47 22.63 6.59 -25.95
CA GLU A 47 24.07 6.72 -26.11
C GLU A 47 24.81 5.92 -25.02
N SER A 48 24.40 6.08 -23.75
CA SER A 48 25.06 5.41 -22.62
C SER A 48 25.03 3.88 -22.70
N LEU A 49 23.96 3.31 -23.27
CA LEU A 49 23.80 1.86 -23.41
C LEU A 49 24.13 1.35 -24.82
N GLY A 50 24.55 2.21 -25.75
CA GLY A 50 24.84 1.84 -27.13
C GLY A 50 23.64 1.22 -27.87
N LEU A 51 22.44 1.76 -27.67
CA LEU A 51 21.22 1.23 -28.27
C LEU A 51 21.12 1.60 -29.75
N GLY A 52 20.64 0.65 -30.57
CA GLY A 52 20.33 0.90 -31.98
C GLY A 52 19.15 1.86 -32.15
N ASP A 53 19.02 2.42 -33.35
CA ASP A 53 18.03 3.47 -33.66
C ASP A 53 16.57 3.02 -33.50
N ASP A 54 16.33 1.71 -33.62
CA ASP A 54 15.02 1.06 -33.45
C ASP A 54 14.66 0.75 -31.99
N ILE A 55 15.54 1.08 -31.03
CA ILE A 55 15.28 0.88 -29.60
C ILE A 55 15.12 2.23 -28.91
N VAL A 56 13.91 2.48 -28.38
CA VAL A 56 13.52 3.73 -27.73
C VAL A 56 13.54 3.55 -26.21
N PRO A 57 14.32 4.35 -25.46
CA PRO A 57 14.24 4.39 -24.01
C PRO A 57 12.85 4.87 -23.53
N ALA A 58 12.30 4.21 -22.52
CA ALA A 58 11.04 4.59 -21.89
C ALA A 58 11.09 4.53 -20.37
N ILE A 59 10.30 5.39 -19.76
CA ILE A 59 10.01 5.44 -18.33
C ILE A 59 8.53 5.10 -18.13
N ALA A 60 8.24 4.28 -17.14
CA ALA A 60 6.88 3.83 -16.84
C ALA A 60 6.66 3.70 -15.34
N ASP A 61 5.41 3.68 -14.89
CA ASP A 61 5.10 3.35 -13.51
C ASP A 61 5.51 1.91 -13.16
N GLN A 62 6.07 1.73 -11.97
CA GLN A 62 6.46 0.42 -11.45
C GLN A 62 5.27 -0.56 -11.44
N SER A 63 4.08 -0.07 -11.06
CA SER A 63 2.85 -0.86 -11.04
C SER A 63 2.43 -1.34 -12.43
N VAL A 64 2.61 -0.52 -13.47
CA VAL A 64 2.31 -0.88 -14.86
C VAL A 64 3.27 -1.96 -15.35
N MET A 65 4.57 -1.82 -15.08
CA MET A 65 5.57 -2.81 -15.45
C MET A 65 5.32 -4.17 -14.76
N MET A 66 5.01 -4.14 -13.46
CA MET A 66 4.80 -5.35 -12.66
C MET A 66 3.48 -6.06 -13.00
N TRP A 67 2.37 -5.33 -13.07
CA TRP A 67 1.04 -5.94 -13.10
C TRP A 67 0.39 -5.94 -14.48
N ALA A 68 0.43 -4.81 -15.19
CA ALA A 68 -0.21 -4.68 -16.50
C ALA A 68 0.58 -5.40 -17.59
N LEU A 69 1.90 -5.28 -17.55
CA LEU A 69 2.82 -5.81 -18.57
C LEU A 69 3.35 -7.21 -18.27
N GLY A 70 2.94 -7.81 -17.14
CA GLY A 70 3.28 -9.19 -16.79
C GLY A 70 4.68 -9.36 -16.22
N MET A 71 5.00 -8.60 -15.17
CA MET A 71 6.26 -8.67 -14.42
C MET A 71 7.48 -8.29 -15.26
N LYS A 72 7.36 -7.20 -16.04
CA LYS A 72 8.50 -6.62 -16.76
C LYS A 72 9.45 -5.93 -15.78
N MET A 73 10.73 -6.05 -16.05
CA MET A 73 11.80 -5.42 -15.27
C MET A 73 12.48 -4.31 -16.07
N LEU A 74 13.31 -3.52 -15.39
CA LEU A 74 14.22 -2.59 -16.05
C LEU A 74 15.11 -3.35 -17.05
N GLY A 75 15.31 -2.78 -18.23
CA GLY A 75 16.06 -3.39 -19.32
C GLY A 75 15.23 -4.27 -20.26
N ASP A 76 14.05 -4.72 -19.85
CA ASP A 76 13.13 -5.44 -20.73
C ASP A 76 12.62 -4.55 -21.87
N THR A 77 12.15 -5.19 -22.93
CA THR A 77 11.56 -4.52 -24.10
C THR A 77 10.13 -4.94 -24.38
N ILE A 78 9.41 -4.06 -25.08
CA ILE A 78 8.10 -4.30 -25.71
C ILE A 78 8.17 -3.86 -27.16
N ASP A 79 7.59 -4.67 -28.04
CA ASP A 79 7.53 -4.37 -29.47
C ASP A 79 6.33 -3.45 -29.76
N TYR A 80 6.60 -2.40 -30.54
CA TYR A 80 5.62 -1.44 -31.07
C TYR A 80 5.79 -1.34 -32.59
N THR A 81 4.78 -0.76 -33.23
CA THR A 81 4.79 -0.47 -34.66
C THR A 81 4.56 1.03 -34.83
N ASP A 82 5.38 1.66 -35.65
CA ASP A 82 5.22 3.08 -35.99
C ASP A 82 4.06 3.29 -36.98
N GLU A 83 3.75 4.55 -37.33
CA GLU A 83 2.64 4.83 -38.27
C GLU A 83 2.91 4.36 -39.71
N HIS A 84 4.17 4.08 -40.05
CA HIS A 84 4.59 3.57 -41.36
C HIS A 84 4.61 2.04 -41.43
N GLY A 85 4.30 1.35 -40.33
CA GLY A 85 4.33 -0.11 -40.24
C GLY A 85 5.69 -0.72 -39.86
N ASN A 86 6.70 0.10 -39.53
CA ASN A 86 7.99 -0.40 -39.09
C ASN A 86 7.93 -0.81 -37.61
N ALA A 87 8.49 -1.98 -37.32
CA ALA A 87 8.60 -2.45 -35.94
C ALA A 87 9.75 -1.73 -35.22
N PHE A 88 9.52 -1.33 -33.97
CA PHE A 88 10.54 -0.80 -33.08
C PHE A 88 10.32 -1.32 -31.66
N LYS A 89 11.35 -1.22 -30.82
CA LYS A 89 11.31 -1.70 -29.44
C LYS A 89 11.33 -0.55 -28.47
N VAL A 90 10.54 -0.66 -27.41
CA VAL A 90 10.55 0.25 -26.28
C VAL A 90 11.24 -0.44 -25.11
N LYS A 91 12.34 0.12 -24.61
CA LYS A 91 13.16 -0.44 -23.53
C LYS A 91 12.96 0.34 -22.23
N PHE A 92 12.69 -0.35 -21.13
CA PHE A 92 12.49 0.30 -19.83
C PHE A 92 13.82 0.74 -19.21
N VAL A 93 13.98 2.04 -18.97
CA VAL A 93 15.19 2.64 -18.39
C VAL A 93 14.95 3.28 -17.02
N GLY A 94 13.69 3.52 -16.65
CA GLY A 94 13.32 4.05 -15.34
C GLY A 94 11.92 3.67 -14.91
N GLN A 95 11.70 3.69 -13.59
CA GLN A 95 10.43 3.38 -12.95
C GLN A 95 9.94 4.56 -12.12
N LEU A 96 8.66 4.93 -12.26
CA LEU A 96 7.99 5.91 -11.40
C LEU A 96 7.27 5.20 -10.24
N VAL A 97 7.17 5.90 -9.11
CA VAL A 97 6.33 5.51 -7.97
C VAL A 97 4.92 6.07 -8.19
N ASP A 98 3.93 5.18 -8.28
CA ASP A 98 2.48 5.44 -8.29
C ASP A 98 2.06 6.85 -8.75
N SER A 99 2.17 7.09 -10.05
CA SER A 99 1.87 8.39 -10.65
C SER A 99 0.51 8.41 -11.37
N ILE A 100 0.12 9.60 -11.83
CA ILE A 100 -1.05 9.78 -12.71
C ILE A 100 -0.83 9.28 -14.14
N LEU A 101 0.41 8.88 -14.48
CA LEU A 101 0.79 8.43 -15.82
C LEU A 101 0.56 6.92 -16.02
N GLN A 102 0.02 6.23 -15.01
CA GLN A 102 -0.29 4.81 -15.09
C GLN A 102 -1.15 4.48 -16.32
N GLY A 103 -0.78 3.40 -17.00
CA GLY A 103 -1.36 2.98 -18.26
C GLY A 103 -0.70 3.59 -19.50
N SER A 104 0.32 4.44 -19.34
CA SER A 104 1.13 4.99 -20.45
C SER A 104 2.62 4.68 -20.26
N LEU A 105 3.37 4.63 -21.37
CA LEU A 105 4.83 4.64 -21.37
C LEU A 105 5.30 6.01 -21.86
N ILE A 106 6.25 6.61 -21.15
CA ILE A 106 6.80 7.91 -21.49
C ILE A 106 8.08 7.71 -22.29
N ILE A 107 8.16 8.33 -23.47
CA ILE A 107 9.34 8.37 -24.33
C ILE A 107 9.72 9.82 -24.63
N ALA A 108 10.93 10.05 -25.13
CA ALA A 108 11.34 11.37 -25.58
C ALA A 108 10.40 11.86 -26.71
N GLU A 109 10.00 13.13 -26.65
CA GLU A 109 9.13 13.72 -27.67
C GLU A 109 9.73 13.62 -29.09
N SER A 110 11.05 13.81 -29.21
CA SER A 110 11.78 13.67 -30.47
C SER A 110 11.62 12.28 -31.09
N ASP A 111 11.68 11.23 -30.26
CA ASP A 111 11.47 9.85 -30.69
C ASP A 111 10.01 9.54 -31.06
N PHE A 112 9.07 10.16 -30.34
CA PHE A 112 7.64 10.06 -30.65
C PHE A 112 7.32 10.70 -32.00
N ILE A 113 7.75 11.95 -32.23
CA ILE A 113 7.49 12.69 -33.47
C ILE A 113 8.17 12.02 -34.67
N ARG A 114 9.39 11.48 -34.51
CA ARG A 114 10.09 10.75 -35.58
C ARG A 114 9.29 9.54 -36.07
N ARG A 115 8.53 8.88 -35.19
CA ARG A 115 7.79 7.64 -35.46
C ARG A 115 6.32 7.87 -35.79
N PHE A 116 5.74 8.95 -35.28
CA PHE A 116 4.34 9.32 -35.48
C PHE A 116 4.20 10.77 -35.97
N PRO A 117 4.81 11.17 -37.10
CA PRO A 117 4.76 12.56 -37.57
C PRO A 117 3.36 13.06 -37.95
N SER A 118 2.38 12.17 -38.16
CA SER A 118 0.98 12.56 -38.38
C SER A 118 0.28 13.07 -37.12
N GLU A 119 0.75 12.68 -35.92
CA GLU A 119 0.24 13.17 -34.65
C GLU A 119 0.76 14.59 -34.40
N SER A 120 -0.16 15.54 -34.20
CA SER A 120 0.18 16.94 -33.98
C SER A 120 -0.42 17.50 -32.69
N GLY A 121 0.33 18.41 -32.06
CA GLY A 121 -0.09 19.11 -30.85
C GLY A 121 0.03 18.28 -29.56
N TYR A 122 -0.46 18.87 -28.47
CA TYR A 122 -0.43 18.27 -27.13
C TYR A 122 -1.85 17.88 -26.70
N ARG A 123 -1.98 16.68 -26.14
CA ARG A 123 -3.28 16.12 -25.71
C ARG A 123 -3.37 15.95 -24.19
N VAL A 124 -2.25 16.07 -23.48
CA VAL A 124 -2.16 15.94 -22.02
C VAL A 124 -1.40 17.15 -21.50
N PHE A 125 -1.98 17.83 -20.53
CA PHE A 125 -1.40 19.03 -19.92
C PHE A 125 -1.30 18.82 -18.41
N LEU A 126 -0.13 19.11 -17.85
CA LEU A 126 0.08 19.10 -16.40
C LEU A 126 0.12 20.55 -15.93
N VAL A 127 -0.90 20.96 -15.19
CA VAL A 127 -1.08 22.35 -14.75
C VAL A 127 -1.00 22.41 -13.24
N ASP A 128 -0.07 23.21 -12.71
CA ASP A 128 0.00 23.51 -11.29
C ASP A 128 -0.84 24.75 -10.97
N ALA A 129 -1.60 24.67 -9.87
CA ALA A 129 -2.39 25.78 -9.37
C ALA A 129 -1.91 26.18 -7.97
N PRO A 130 -1.95 27.47 -7.60
CA PRO A 130 -1.66 27.90 -6.24
C PRO A 130 -2.54 27.19 -5.21
N ALA A 131 -2.00 26.97 -4.01
CA ALA A 131 -2.73 26.32 -2.92
C ALA A 131 -4.08 27.02 -2.66
N GLY A 132 -5.16 26.22 -2.58
CA GLY A 132 -6.52 26.71 -2.37
C GLY A 132 -7.22 27.32 -3.59
N LYS A 133 -6.54 27.46 -4.75
CA LYS A 133 -7.13 28.00 -5.98
C LYS A 133 -7.36 26.97 -7.08
N THR A 134 -7.05 25.70 -6.82
CA THR A 134 -7.13 24.62 -7.82
C THR A 134 -8.50 24.55 -8.49
N ASP A 135 -9.59 24.64 -7.73
CA ASP A 135 -10.95 24.51 -8.29
C ASP A 135 -11.36 25.74 -9.12
N ALA A 136 -10.93 26.94 -8.70
CA ALA A 136 -11.14 28.17 -9.46
C ALA A 136 -10.39 28.14 -10.79
N VAL A 137 -9.11 27.77 -10.78
CA VAL A 137 -8.28 27.63 -12.00
C VAL A 137 -8.83 26.55 -12.91
N SER A 138 -9.21 25.40 -12.36
CA SER A 138 -9.83 24.29 -13.10
C SER A 138 -11.10 24.76 -13.83
N SER A 139 -12.01 25.43 -13.11
CA SER A 139 -13.27 25.93 -13.68
C SER A 139 -13.04 27.00 -14.76
N GLU A 140 -12.07 27.89 -14.55
CA GLU A 140 -11.73 28.95 -15.50
C GLU A 140 -11.17 28.35 -16.80
N LEU A 141 -10.23 27.41 -16.69
CA LEU A 141 -9.66 26.73 -17.85
C LEU A 141 -10.70 25.90 -18.61
N SER A 142 -11.55 25.15 -17.89
CA SER A 142 -12.63 24.39 -18.51
C SER A 142 -13.63 25.29 -19.24
N ALA A 143 -13.94 26.47 -18.70
CA ALA A 143 -14.81 27.44 -19.39
C ALA A 143 -14.13 28.06 -20.61
N ALA A 144 -12.88 28.52 -20.47
CA ALA A 144 -12.14 29.19 -21.54
C ALA A 144 -11.84 28.26 -22.74
N LEU A 145 -11.60 26.97 -22.45
CA LEU A 145 -11.22 25.97 -23.45
C LEU A 145 -12.35 24.97 -23.75
N ALA A 146 -13.59 25.26 -23.35
CA ALA A 146 -14.75 24.40 -23.58
C ALA A 146 -14.93 24.04 -25.07
N ASN A 147 -14.75 25.01 -25.97
CA ASN A 147 -14.86 24.81 -27.42
C ASN A 147 -13.76 23.91 -28.01
N HIS A 148 -12.69 23.63 -27.25
CA HIS A 148 -11.60 22.74 -27.61
C HIS A 148 -11.70 21.37 -26.93
N GLY A 149 -12.80 21.09 -26.21
CA GLY A 149 -13.00 19.83 -25.50
C GLY A 149 -12.08 19.64 -24.30
N PHE A 150 -11.59 20.72 -23.69
CA PHE A 150 -10.67 20.65 -22.57
C PHE A 150 -11.37 20.20 -21.29
N GLU A 151 -10.86 19.13 -20.70
CA GLU A 151 -11.35 18.56 -19.45
C GLU A 151 -10.26 18.63 -18.38
N CYS A 152 -10.57 19.29 -17.26
CA CYS A 152 -9.69 19.36 -16.10
C CYS A 152 -10.04 18.24 -15.12
N VAL A 153 -9.07 17.38 -14.81
CA VAL A 153 -9.19 16.41 -13.73
C VAL A 153 -8.10 16.67 -12.70
N ARG A 154 -8.48 16.70 -11.42
CA ARG A 154 -7.51 16.86 -10.33
C ARG A 154 -6.59 15.64 -10.30
N ALA A 155 -5.27 15.88 -10.26
CA ALA A 155 -4.28 14.80 -10.16
C ALA A 155 -4.56 13.87 -8.97
N THR A 156 -5.00 14.41 -7.83
CA THR A 156 -5.39 13.63 -6.64
C THR A 156 -6.60 12.73 -6.88
N GLN A 157 -7.59 13.21 -7.63
CA GLN A 157 -8.76 12.41 -7.99
C GLN A 157 -8.35 11.30 -8.96
N ARG A 158 -7.58 11.65 -10.00
CA ARG A 158 -7.11 10.68 -11.00
C ARG A 158 -6.28 9.57 -10.37
N LEU A 159 -5.36 9.93 -9.48
CA LEU A 159 -4.56 8.97 -8.74
C LEU A 159 -5.44 8.12 -7.80
N GLY A 160 -6.45 8.72 -7.17
CA GLY A 160 -7.44 8.01 -6.36
C GLY A 160 -8.25 6.98 -7.15
N GLU A 161 -8.65 7.29 -8.38
CA GLU A 161 -9.34 6.36 -9.29
C GLU A 161 -8.45 5.19 -9.69
N LEU A 162 -7.18 5.46 -10.05
CA LEU A 162 -6.19 4.43 -10.37
C LEU A 162 -5.94 3.50 -9.17
N ASN A 163 -5.86 4.08 -7.97
CA ASN A 163 -5.65 3.34 -6.73
C ASN A 163 -6.95 2.75 -6.14
N ALA A 164 -8.13 3.03 -6.69
CA ALA A 164 -9.41 2.60 -6.12
C ALA A 164 -9.54 1.07 -6.08
N VAL A 165 -9.02 0.39 -7.11
CA VAL A 165 -9.00 -1.08 -7.17
C VAL A 165 -8.12 -1.65 -6.07
N GLN A 166 -6.91 -1.11 -5.90
CA GLN A 166 -5.98 -1.50 -4.84
C GLN A 166 -6.57 -1.23 -3.45
N ASN A 167 -7.17 -0.07 -3.24
CA ASN A 167 -7.78 0.30 -1.96
C ASN A 167 -8.97 -0.60 -1.61
N THR A 168 -9.78 -1.00 -2.60
CA THR A 168 -10.90 -1.91 -2.38
C THR A 168 -10.43 -3.31 -1.99
N TYR A 169 -9.37 -3.81 -2.65
CA TYR A 169 -8.72 -5.07 -2.31
C TYR A 169 -8.19 -5.02 -0.87
N LEU A 170 -7.39 -4.00 -0.53
CA LEU A 170 -6.82 -3.84 0.81
C LEU A 170 -7.90 -3.71 1.89
N ASN A 171 -8.98 -2.96 1.63
CA ASN A 171 -10.11 -2.84 2.55
C ASN A 171 -10.76 -4.20 2.82
N THR A 172 -10.90 -5.05 1.80
CA THR A 172 -11.44 -6.40 1.97
C THR A 172 -10.57 -7.24 2.92
N PHE A 173 -9.25 -7.22 2.73
CA PHE A 173 -8.31 -7.88 3.65
C PHE A 173 -8.32 -7.28 5.04
N GLN A 174 -8.50 -5.97 5.16
CA GLN A 174 -8.59 -5.29 6.44
C GLN A 174 -9.86 -5.68 7.21
N VAL A 175 -10.99 -5.80 6.52
CA VAL A 175 -12.25 -6.30 7.11
C VAL A 175 -12.09 -7.75 7.57
N LEU A 176 -11.51 -8.62 6.73
CA LEU A 176 -11.20 -10.02 7.08
C LEU A 176 -10.24 -10.11 8.27
N GLY A 177 -9.18 -9.30 8.28
CA GLY A 177 -8.23 -9.22 9.38
C GLY A 177 -8.87 -8.71 10.67
N GLY A 178 -9.73 -7.69 10.58
CA GLY A 178 -10.52 -7.17 11.71
C GLY A 178 -11.46 -8.22 12.29
N LEU A 179 -12.16 -8.99 11.45
CA LEU A 179 -12.98 -10.13 11.88
C LEU A 179 -12.14 -11.21 12.56
N GLY A 180 -10.97 -11.53 12.00
CA GLY A 180 -10.02 -12.47 12.61
C GLY A 180 -9.57 -12.02 14.00
N LEU A 181 -9.25 -10.73 14.17
CA LEU A 181 -8.89 -10.15 15.46
C LEU A 181 -10.06 -10.21 16.47
N LEU A 182 -11.28 -9.91 16.03
CA LEU A 182 -12.47 -10.02 16.88
C LEU A 182 -12.68 -11.45 17.37
N LEU A 183 -12.68 -12.43 16.46
CA LEU A 183 -12.82 -13.85 16.79
C LEU A 183 -11.68 -14.36 17.68
N GLY A 184 -10.44 -13.93 17.41
CA GLY A 184 -9.29 -14.27 18.24
C GLY A 184 -9.40 -13.72 19.66
N SER A 185 -9.84 -12.47 19.82
CA SER A 185 -10.05 -11.85 21.14
C SER A 185 -11.18 -12.52 21.94
N LEU A 186 -12.26 -12.92 21.28
CA LEU A 186 -13.32 -13.74 21.85
C LEU A 186 -12.81 -15.10 22.31
N GLY A 187 -12.04 -15.78 21.45
CA GLY A 187 -11.43 -17.07 21.74
C GLY A 187 -10.51 -17.01 22.97
N LEU A 188 -9.71 -15.94 23.10
CA LEU A 188 -8.92 -15.69 24.30
C LEU A 188 -9.81 -15.62 25.55
N GLY A 189 -10.94 -14.89 25.48
CA GLY A 189 -11.91 -14.83 26.58
C GLY A 189 -12.42 -16.20 27.01
N VAL A 190 -12.77 -17.06 26.05
CA VAL A 190 -13.21 -18.45 26.30
C VAL A 190 -12.09 -19.27 26.97
N VAL A 191 -10.86 -19.17 26.48
CA VAL A 191 -9.71 -19.87 27.04
C VAL A 191 -9.40 -19.40 28.46
N VAL A 192 -9.43 -18.09 28.73
CA VAL A 192 -9.27 -17.51 30.07
C VAL A 192 -10.38 -18.03 30.99
N MET A 193 -11.63 -17.99 30.54
CA MET A 193 -12.78 -18.46 31.31
C MET A 193 -12.59 -19.93 31.73
N ARG A 194 -12.18 -20.78 30.78
CA ARG A 194 -11.90 -22.20 31.02
C ARG A 194 -10.76 -22.41 32.01
N ASN A 195 -9.62 -21.74 31.83
CA ASN A 195 -8.48 -21.89 32.74
C ASN A 195 -8.82 -21.46 34.18
N VAL A 196 -9.60 -20.39 34.36
CA VAL A 196 -10.03 -19.94 35.70
C VAL A 196 -10.97 -20.97 36.36
N GLN A 197 -11.80 -21.65 35.57
CA GLN A 197 -12.66 -22.72 36.10
C GLN A 197 -11.86 -23.95 36.53
N GLU A 198 -10.86 -24.35 35.74
CA GLU A 198 -9.97 -25.47 36.08
C GLU A 198 -9.17 -25.20 37.37
N ARG A 199 -8.79 -23.94 37.63
CA ARG A 199 -8.08 -23.51 38.85
C ARG A 199 -9.00 -23.07 40.00
N LYS A 200 -10.30 -23.35 39.93
CA LYS A 200 -11.28 -22.85 40.93
C LYS A 200 -11.03 -23.37 42.34
N SER A 201 -10.53 -24.61 42.48
CA SER A 201 -10.18 -25.22 43.78
C SER A 201 -9.04 -24.48 44.47
N GLU A 202 -7.99 -24.11 43.72
CA GLU A 202 -6.86 -23.30 44.22
C GLU A 202 -7.34 -21.92 44.71
N LEU A 203 -8.20 -21.27 43.92
CA LEU A 203 -8.75 -19.95 44.23
C LEU A 203 -9.70 -20.01 45.46
N ALA A 204 -10.41 -21.13 45.64
CA ALA A 204 -11.23 -21.38 46.82
C ALA A 204 -10.37 -21.57 48.08
N LEU A 205 -9.23 -22.27 47.97
CA LEU A 205 -8.27 -22.44 49.06
C LEU A 205 -7.65 -21.11 49.49
N LEU A 206 -7.24 -20.26 48.54
CA LEU A 206 -6.77 -18.90 48.84
C LEU A 206 -7.83 -18.10 49.62
N ARG A 207 -9.10 -18.24 49.23
CA ARG A 207 -10.20 -17.60 49.96
C ARG A 207 -10.42 -18.18 51.35
N ALA A 208 -10.25 -19.48 51.54
CA ALA A 208 -10.36 -20.14 52.85
C ALA A 208 -9.26 -19.69 53.84
N ILE A 209 -8.08 -19.35 53.32
CA ILE A 209 -6.95 -18.82 54.12
C ILE A 209 -7.13 -17.32 54.44
N GLY A 210 -8.15 -16.66 53.89
CA GLY A 210 -8.53 -15.29 54.26
C GLY A 210 -8.30 -14.22 53.18
N PHE A 211 -7.93 -14.60 51.94
CA PHE A 211 -7.81 -13.62 50.86
C PHE A 211 -9.17 -13.06 50.42
N GLU A 212 -9.23 -11.74 50.24
CA GLU A 212 -10.42 -11.07 49.71
C GLU A 212 -10.68 -11.41 48.23
N LYS A 213 -11.97 -11.53 47.85
CA LYS A 213 -12.38 -11.75 46.45
C LYS A 213 -11.77 -10.73 45.48
N ARG A 214 -11.63 -9.47 45.91
CA ARG A 214 -11.07 -8.40 45.07
C ARG A 214 -9.58 -8.58 44.81
N THR A 215 -8.83 -9.05 45.82
CA THR A 215 -7.40 -9.36 45.70
C THR A 215 -7.19 -10.54 44.77
N ILE A 216 -7.99 -11.61 44.92
CA ILE A 216 -7.94 -12.78 44.03
C ILE A 216 -8.25 -12.36 42.58
N LYS A 217 -9.29 -11.55 42.36
CA LYS A 217 -9.63 -11.05 41.01
C LYS A 217 -8.51 -10.22 40.38
N ARG A 218 -7.86 -9.34 41.15
CA ARG A 218 -6.72 -8.55 40.66
C ARG A 218 -5.52 -9.41 40.31
N PHE A 219 -5.23 -10.42 41.13
CA PHE A 219 -4.14 -11.36 40.91
C PHE A 219 -4.33 -12.12 39.58
N VAL A 220 -5.50 -12.74 39.39
CA VAL A 220 -5.85 -13.47 38.17
C VAL A 220 -5.84 -12.55 36.94
N LEU A 221 -6.40 -11.34 37.06
CA LEU A 221 -6.41 -10.39 35.96
C LEU A 221 -4.99 -9.95 35.58
N GLY A 222 -4.10 -9.75 36.55
CA GLY A 222 -2.70 -9.40 36.31
C GLY A 222 -1.94 -10.49 35.55
N GLU A 223 -2.18 -11.77 35.90
CA GLU A 223 -1.58 -12.92 35.21
C GLU A 223 -1.96 -12.93 33.72
N TYR A 224 -3.26 -12.85 33.41
CA TYR A 224 -3.72 -12.89 32.03
C TYR A 224 -3.43 -11.61 31.25
N LEU A 225 -3.41 -10.44 31.89
CA LEU A 225 -2.94 -9.21 31.25
C LEU A 225 -1.45 -9.31 30.93
N GLY A 226 -0.64 -9.92 31.79
CA GLY A 226 0.77 -10.20 31.53
C GLY A 226 0.95 -11.12 30.31
N LEU A 227 0.17 -12.21 30.23
CA LEU A 227 0.16 -13.10 29.07
C LEU A 227 -0.30 -12.39 27.79
N LEU A 228 -1.32 -11.53 27.88
CA LEU A 228 -1.80 -10.73 26.75
C LEU A 228 -0.71 -9.78 26.23
N ILE A 229 -0.05 -9.04 27.12
CA ILE A 229 1.02 -8.11 26.74
C ILE A 229 2.20 -8.89 26.15
N GLY A 230 2.59 -10.01 26.77
CA GLY A 230 3.66 -10.86 26.27
C GLY A 230 3.36 -11.42 24.87
N GLY A 231 2.15 -11.93 24.67
CA GLY A 231 1.68 -12.42 23.37
C GLY A 231 1.64 -11.31 22.31
N LEU A 232 1.16 -10.11 22.67
CA LEU A 232 1.12 -8.96 21.78
C LEU A 232 2.53 -8.50 21.38
N LEU A 233 3.48 -8.48 22.32
CA LEU A 233 4.87 -8.14 22.05
C LEU A 233 5.51 -9.13 21.07
N ILE A 234 5.38 -10.43 21.34
CA ILE A 234 5.93 -11.47 20.46
C ILE A 234 5.31 -11.37 19.07
N GLY A 235 3.98 -11.26 18.97
CA GLY A 235 3.27 -11.11 17.71
C GLY A 235 3.70 -9.86 16.93
N THR A 236 3.88 -8.73 17.62
CA THR A 236 4.35 -7.48 17.02
C THR A 236 5.77 -7.61 16.47
N VAL A 237 6.68 -8.25 17.22
CA VAL A 237 8.05 -8.50 16.76
C VAL A 237 8.07 -9.43 15.55
N SER A 238 7.30 -10.53 15.57
CA SER A 238 7.21 -11.45 14.43
C SER A 238 6.63 -10.77 13.19
N ALA A 239 5.58 -9.95 13.34
CA ALA A 239 5.01 -9.17 12.24
C ALA A 239 6.02 -8.14 11.70
N GLY A 240 6.75 -7.45 12.59
CA GLY A 240 7.80 -6.51 12.21
C GLY A 240 8.91 -7.16 11.38
N LEU A 241 9.36 -8.35 11.77
CA LEU A 241 10.37 -9.11 11.01
C LEU A 241 9.85 -9.55 9.63
N ALA A 242 8.58 -9.95 9.53
CA ALA A 242 7.99 -10.36 8.26
C ALA A 242 7.87 -9.21 7.25
N VAL A 243 7.60 -7.99 7.72
CA VAL A 243 7.40 -6.80 6.86
C VAL A 243 8.71 -5.99 6.69
N LEU A 244 9.78 -6.35 7.40
CA LEU A 244 11.07 -5.64 7.39
C LEU A 244 11.61 -5.34 5.99
N PRO A 245 11.62 -6.28 5.01
CA PRO A 245 12.13 -5.99 3.67
C PRO A 245 11.35 -4.87 2.96
N THR A 246 10.04 -4.77 3.22
CA THR A 246 9.14 -3.77 2.63
C THR A 246 9.25 -2.41 3.33
N VAL A 247 9.64 -2.38 4.61
CA VAL A 247 9.90 -1.11 5.33
C VAL A 247 11.25 -0.52 4.92
N LEU A 248 12.22 -1.36 4.56
CA LEU A 248 13.54 -0.93 4.12
C LEU A 248 13.57 -0.41 2.67
N SER A 249 12.52 -0.64 1.88
CA SER A 249 12.45 -0.08 0.53
C SER A 249 12.18 1.43 0.59
N PRO A 250 12.91 2.27 -0.17
CA PRO A 250 12.82 3.75 -0.12
C PRO A 250 11.44 4.34 -0.48
N THR A 251 10.53 3.52 -0.99
CA THR A 251 9.26 3.92 -1.60
C THR A 251 8.04 3.68 -0.71
N THR A 252 8.22 3.17 0.52
CA THR A 252 7.10 2.78 1.40
C THR A 252 6.92 3.76 2.56
N ASP A 253 5.82 4.53 2.55
CA ASP A 253 5.36 5.26 3.73
C ASP A 253 4.57 4.33 4.67
N VAL A 254 5.13 4.02 5.84
CA VAL A 254 4.49 3.16 6.84
C VAL A 254 3.56 3.98 7.73
N PRO A 255 2.25 3.67 7.81
CA PRO A 255 1.31 4.43 8.63
C PRO A 255 1.43 4.02 10.12
N TYR A 256 2.48 4.47 10.80
CA TYR A 256 2.76 4.14 12.21
C TYR A 256 1.60 4.50 13.14
N ALA A 257 0.86 5.57 12.86
CA ALA A 257 -0.31 5.97 13.64
C ALA A 257 -1.43 4.92 13.56
N LEU A 258 -1.71 4.39 12.37
CA LEU A 258 -2.73 3.36 12.18
C LEU A 258 -2.31 2.04 12.84
N LEU A 259 -1.03 1.67 12.74
CA LEU A 259 -0.48 0.49 13.42
C LEU A 259 -0.58 0.61 14.94
N GLY A 260 -0.25 1.78 15.50
CA GLY A 260 -0.45 2.05 16.93
C GLY A 260 -1.91 1.95 17.33
N ALA A 261 -2.82 2.48 16.51
CA ALA A 261 -4.26 2.42 16.75
C ALA A 261 -4.80 0.98 16.70
N THR A 262 -4.34 0.14 15.77
CA THR A 262 -4.78 -1.26 15.67
C THR A 262 -4.27 -2.09 16.85
N LEU A 263 -2.98 -1.98 17.20
CA LEU A 263 -2.40 -2.66 18.37
C LEU A 263 -3.09 -2.22 19.67
N GLY A 264 -3.34 -0.92 19.83
CA GLY A 264 -4.09 -0.37 20.95
C GLY A 264 -5.52 -0.92 21.02
N SER A 265 -6.20 -1.00 19.87
CA SER A 265 -7.56 -1.57 19.79
C SER A 265 -7.56 -3.05 20.18
N VAL A 266 -6.58 -3.83 19.72
CA VAL A 266 -6.44 -5.25 20.09
C VAL A 266 -6.22 -5.41 21.59
N LEU A 267 -5.34 -4.60 22.18
CA LEU A 267 -5.07 -4.63 23.62
C LEU A 267 -6.34 -4.31 24.43
N LEU A 268 -7.10 -3.30 24.02
CA LEU A 268 -8.35 -2.90 24.67
C LEU A 268 -9.43 -3.99 24.56
N LEU A 269 -9.67 -4.52 23.35
CA LEU A 269 -10.66 -5.57 23.10
C LEU A 269 -10.32 -6.86 23.85
N ALA A 270 -9.08 -7.33 23.75
CA ALA A 270 -8.64 -8.53 24.45
C ALA A 270 -8.68 -8.34 25.97
N GLY A 271 -8.22 -7.19 26.49
CA GLY A 271 -8.29 -6.86 27.90
C GLY A 271 -9.73 -6.81 28.43
N LEU A 272 -10.66 -6.28 27.63
CA LEU A 272 -12.10 -6.30 27.93
C LEU A 272 -12.63 -7.73 28.03
N TRP A 273 -12.32 -8.59 27.06
CA TRP A 273 -12.73 -10.01 27.08
C TRP A 273 -12.15 -10.76 28.28
N THR A 274 -10.86 -10.56 28.58
CA THR A 274 -10.22 -11.13 29.78
C THR A 274 -10.94 -10.67 31.06
N TRP A 275 -11.23 -9.38 31.17
CA TRP A 275 -11.94 -8.84 32.34
C TRP A 275 -13.36 -9.42 32.49
N ILE A 276 -14.11 -9.52 31.40
CA ILE A 276 -15.44 -10.13 31.36
C ILE A 276 -15.37 -11.60 31.79
N ALA A 277 -14.46 -12.37 31.18
CA ALA A 277 -14.25 -13.79 31.45
C ALA A 277 -13.90 -14.04 32.93
N THR A 278 -12.91 -13.31 33.47
CA THR A 278 -12.51 -13.42 34.88
C THR A 278 -13.67 -13.05 35.82
N ASN A 279 -14.45 -12.01 35.49
CA ASN A 279 -15.57 -11.59 36.33
C ASN A 279 -16.72 -12.61 36.32
N LEU A 280 -17.03 -13.22 35.17
CA LEU A 280 -18.03 -14.27 35.04
C LEU A 280 -17.62 -15.54 35.80
N SER A 281 -16.37 -16.00 35.64
CA SER A 281 -15.88 -17.20 36.32
C SER A 281 -15.85 -17.07 37.85
N LEU A 282 -15.57 -15.87 38.37
CA LEU A 282 -15.46 -15.61 39.81
C LEU A 282 -16.78 -15.18 40.49
N ARG A 283 -17.86 -14.98 39.72
CA ARG A 283 -19.19 -14.61 40.26
C ARG A 283 -19.91 -15.76 40.94
N GLY A 284 -19.58 -17.01 40.62
CA GLY A 284 -20.15 -18.20 41.27
C GLY A 284 -19.82 -18.29 42.76
N ASN A 285 -20.63 -19.01 43.53
CA ASN A 285 -20.33 -19.28 44.93
C ASN A 285 -19.08 -20.17 44.98
N LEU A 286 -17.90 -19.59 45.27
CA LEU A 286 -16.66 -20.35 45.42
C LEU A 286 -16.77 -21.47 46.48
N LEU A 287 -17.78 -21.39 47.37
CA LEU A 287 -18.09 -22.38 48.40
C LEU A 287 -18.84 -23.62 47.88
N GLU A 288 -19.45 -23.57 46.70
CA GLU A 288 -20.03 -24.78 46.06
C GLU A 288 -18.95 -25.73 45.54
N GLY A 289 -17.70 -25.27 45.37
CA GLY A 289 -16.57 -26.11 45.00
C GLY A 289 -16.18 -27.16 46.03
N PHE A 290 -16.71 -27.08 47.26
CA PHE A 290 -16.54 -28.10 48.31
C PHE A 290 -17.70 -29.12 48.37
N ARG A 291 -18.74 -28.97 47.55
CA ARG A 291 -19.99 -29.76 47.65
C ARG A 291 -20.30 -30.65 46.44
N GLY A 292 -19.41 -30.70 45.44
CA GLY A 292 -19.54 -31.59 44.28
C GLY A 292 -18.45 -32.66 44.29
N ASP A 293 -18.87 -33.91 44.05
CA ASP A 293 -18.06 -35.12 43.90
C ASP A 293 -16.85 -34.99 42.96
#